data_AF-A0A915MDF3-F1
#
_entry.id   AF-A0A915MDF3-F1
#
_cell.length_a   1.000
_cell.length_b   1.000
_cell.length_c   1.000
_cell.angle_alpha   90.00
_cell.angle_beta   90.00
_cell.angle_gamma   90.00
#
_symmetry.space_group_name_H-M   'P 1'
#
loop_
_entity.id
_entity.type
_entity.pdbx_description
1 polymer ?
#
loop_
_entity_poly.entity_id
_entity_poly.type
_entity_poly.pdbx_seq_one_letter_code
_entity_poly.pdbx_strand_id
1 'polypeptide(L)'
;MRNSHCYKIMFCIGVIDMLTLLCNGLLTGYLGYYGYVFCSSPRFIYIAGAYALGCWCAESTMEVVLAINRCAELWSTVLADKWFNGNHKPDVHGYG
;
A
#
# COMPACT_ATOMS: atom_id res chain seq x y z
N MET A 1 7.14 -1.49 20.72
CA MET A 1 7.82 -2.55 19.92
C MET A 1 7.07 -2.77 18.62
N ARG A 2 7.72 -2.47 17.48
CA ARG A 2 7.27 -2.65 16.09
C ARG A 2 6.23 -3.76 15.92
N ASN A 3 4.96 -3.39 15.81
CA ASN A 3 3.88 -4.28 15.41
C ASN A 3 4.29 -5.00 14.12
N SER A 4 4.60 -6.29 14.20
CA SER A 4 5.11 -7.10 13.08
C SER A 4 4.19 -7.05 11.85
N HIS A 5 2.90 -6.72 12.05
CA HIS A 5 1.94 -6.50 10.97
C HIS A 5 2.18 -5.21 10.17
N CYS A 6 2.44 -4.06 10.81
CA CYS A 6 2.60 -2.79 10.09
C CYS A 6 3.83 -2.83 9.17
N TYR A 7 4.94 -3.39 9.67
CA TYR A 7 6.15 -3.56 8.88
C TYR A 7 5.96 -4.52 7.70
N LYS A 8 5.24 -5.63 7.90
CA LYS A 8 4.90 -6.58 6.82
C LYS A 8 4.04 -5.93 5.74
N ILE A 9 3.06 -5.11 6.12
CA ILE A 9 2.18 -4.41 5.17
C ILE A 9 2.99 -3.38 4.35
N MET A 10 3.79 -2.53 5.01
CA MET A 10 4.68 -1.57 4.34
C MET A 10 5.63 -2.25 3.35
N PHE A 11 6.21 -3.38 3.74
CA PHE A 11 7.10 -4.14 2.88
C PHE A 11 6.37 -4.75 1.68
N CYS A 12 5.18 -5.33 1.88
CA CYS A 12 4.37 -5.86 0.78
C CYS A 12 3.97 -4.76 -0.22
N ILE A 13 3.56 -3.58 0.26
CA ILE A 13 3.21 -2.44 -0.61
C ILE A 13 4.41 -2.04 -1.46
N GLY A 14 5.58 -1.87 -0.85
CA GLY A 14 6.79 -1.47 -1.58
C GLY A 14 7.23 -2.50 -2.62
N VAL A 15 7.07 -3.80 -2.36
CA VAL A 15 7.36 -4.84 -3.35
C VAL A 15 6.38 -4.79 -4.51
N ILE A 16 5.09 -4.57 -4.25
CA ILE A 16 4.06 -4.47 -5.28
C ILE A 16 4.30 -3.23 -6.14
N ASP A 17 4.58 -2.07 -5.54
CA ASP A 17 4.86 -0.82 -6.25
C ASP A 17 6.04 -0.98 -7.22
N MET A 18 7.16 -1.56 -6.76
CA MET A 18 8.33 -1.84 -7.62
C MET A 18 7.98 -2.77 -8.78
N LEU A 19 7.18 -3.83 -8.55
CA LEU A 19 6.74 -4.74 -9.59
C LEU A 19 5.78 -4.07 -10.58
N THR A 20 4.85 -3.24 -10.09
CA THR A 20 3.92 -2.46 -10.91
C THR A 20 4.68 -1.48 -11.80
N LEU A 21 5.61 -0.70 -11.25
CA LEU A 21 6.43 0.26 -12.00
C LEU A 21 7.30 -0.42 -13.06
N LEU A 22 7.93 -1.54 -12.70
CA LEU A 22 8.71 -2.33 -13.66
C LEU A 22 7.84 -2.85 -14.80
N CYS A 23 6.70 -3.47 -14.48
CA CYS A 23 5.80 -4.00 -15.50
C CYS A 23 5.22 -2.89 -16.37
N ASN A 24 4.71 -1.81 -15.77
CA ASN A 24 4.06 -0.71 -16.48
C ASN A 24 5.06 0.09 -17.32
N GLY A 25 6.30 0.27 -16.82
CA GLY A 25 7.39 0.92 -17.54
C GLY A 25 7.93 0.08 -18.70
N LEU A 26 8.22 -1.21 -18.48
CA LEU A 26 8.67 -2.12 -19.54
C LEU A 26 7.62 -2.29 -20.63
N LEU A 27 6.35 -2.41 -20.23
CA LEU A 27 5.23 -2.56 -21.14
C LEU A 27 5.02 -1.29 -21.98
N THR A 28 4.98 -0.12 -21.34
CA THR A 28 4.86 1.17 -22.04
C THR A 28 6.06 1.39 -22.96
N GLY A 29 7.27 1.07 -22.52
CA GLY A 29 8.49 1.16 -23.33
C GLY A 29 8.46 0.21 -24.53
N TYR A 30 8.00 -1.03 -24.35
CA TYR A 30 7.86 -2.00 -25.42
C TYR A 30 6.81 -1.57 -26.46
N LEU A 31 5.64 -1.10 -26.01
CA LEU A 31 4.59 -0.59 -26.89
C LEU A 31 5.05 0.65 -27.65
N GLY A 32 5.78 1.55 -26.98
CA GLY A 32 6.33 2.77 -27.57
C GLY A 32 7.41 2.48 -28.61
N TYR A 33 8.31 1.52 -28.34
CA TYR A 33 9.37 1.15 -29.28
C TYR A 33 8.82 0.56 -30.58
N TYR A 34 7.80 -0.31 -30.49
CA TYR A 34 7.19 -0.94 -31.66
C TYR A 34 6.02 -0.14 -32.27
N GLY A 35 5.60 0.97 -31.65
CA GLY A 35 4.43 1.75 -32.10
C GLY A 35 3.12 0.94 -32.08
N TYR A 36 2.98 0.00 -31.15
CA TYR A 36 1.79 -0.87 -31.08
C TYR A 36 0.56 -0.06 -30.65
N VAL A 37 -0.34 0.19 -31.60
CA VAL A 37 -1.68 0.73 -31.36
C VAL A 37 -2.69 -0.39 -31.08
N PHE A 38 -3.82 -0.06 -30.45
CA PHE A 38 -4.92 -0.99 -30.15
C PHE A 38 -5.33 -1.87 -31.36
N CYS A 39 -5.17 -1.38 -32.59
CA CYS A 39 -5.52 -2.11 -33.82
C CYS A 39 -4.57 -3.27 -34.18
N SER A 40 -3.31 -3.29 -33.69
CA SER A 40 -2.31 -4.28 -34.12
C SER A 40 -2.28 -5.52 -33.22
N SER A 41 -2.55 -5.38 -31.92
CA SER A 41 -2.63 -6.51 -30.98
C SER A 41 -3.53 -6.19 -29.77
N PRO A 42 -4.86 -6.35 -29.91
CA PRO A 42 -5.81 -5.97 -28.86
C PRO A 42 -5.69 -6.82 -27.59
N ARG A 43 -5.25 -8.08 -27.71
CA ARG A 43 -5.08 -8.98 -26.55
C ARG A 43 -3.98 -8.50 -25.60
N PHE A 44 -2.86 -8.04 -26.13
CA PHE A 44 -1.72 -7.64 -25.32
C PHE A 44 -2.02 -6.36 -24.54
N ILE A 45 -2.60 -5.36 -25.20
CA ILE A 45 -2.95 -4.08 -24.58
C ILE A 45 -4.10 -4.21 -23.57
N TYR A 46 -5.03 -5.14 -23.80
CA TYR A 46 -6.11 -5.44 -22.86
C TYR A 46 -5.59 -6.11 -21.57
N ILE A 47 -4.73 -7.14 -21.71
CA ILE A 47 -4.11 -7.82 -20.55
C ILE A 47 -3.24 -6.84 -19.76
N ALA A 48 -2.46 -6.03 -20.48
CA ALA A 48 -1.65 -4.95 -19.93
C ALA A 48 -2.46 -3.95 -19.09
N GLY A 49 -3.54 -3.40 -19.67
CA GLY A 49 -4.41 -2.45 -18.97
C GLY A 49 -5.14 -3.09 -17.79
N ALA A 50 -5.60 -4.34 -17.93
CA ALA A 50 -6.23 -5.08 -16.84
C ALA A 50 -5.26 -5.34 -15.68
N TYR A 51 -3.99 -5.68 -15.98
CA TYR A 51 -2.95 -5.84 -14.97
C TYR A 51 -2.65 -4.53 -14.24
N ALA A 52 -2.48 -3.43 -14.98
CA ALA A 52 -2.23 -2.12 -14.39
C ALA A 52 -3.38 -1.67 -13.47
N LEU A 53 -4.64 -1.84 -13.90
CA LEU A 53 -5.81 -1.55 -13.07
C LEU A 53 -5.88 -2.46 -11.83
N GLY A 54 -5.58 -3.75 -11.99
CA GLY A 54 -5.55 -4.70 -10.89
C GLY A 54 -4.52 -4.34 -9.82
N CYS A 55 -3.28 -4.02 -10.23
CA CYS A 55 -2.23 -3.55 -9.33
C CYS A 55 -2.62 -2.25 -8.62
N TRP A 56 -3.15 -1.27 -9.36
CA TRP A 56 -3.55 0.01 -8.78
C TRP A 56 -4.64 -0.18 -7.70
N CYS A 57 -5.68 -0.97 -7.98
CA CYS A 57 -6.70 -1.26 -6.98
C CYS A 57 -6.14 -1.97 -5.74
N ALA A 58 -5.18 -2.88 -5.92
CA ALA A 58 -4.52 -3.57 -4.82
C ALA A 58 -3.70 -2.61 -3.95
N GLU A 59 -2.90 -1.74 -4.57
CA GLU A 59 -2.08 -0.72 -3.89
C GLU A 59 -2.95 0.22 -3.06
N SER A 60 -4.01 0.79 -3.66
CA SER A 60 -4.92 1.69 -2.95
C SER A 60 -5.62 1.00 -1.77
N THR A 61 -5.98 -0.27 -1.90
CA THR A 61 -6.60 -1.02 -0.79
C THR A 61 -5.62 -1.21 0.37
N MET A 62 -4.34 -1.48 0.07
CA MET A 62 -3.32 -1.67 1.09
C MET A 62 -2.97 -0.37 1.83
N GLU A 63 -2.95 0.76 1.12
CA GLU A 63 -2.78 2.09 1.73
C GLU A 63 -3.92 2.42 2.69
N VAL A 64 -5.17 2.09 2.31
CA VAL A 64 -6.34 2.27 3.20
C VAL A 64 -6.22 1.39 4.45
N VAL A 65 -5.83 0.13 4.30
CA VAL A 65 -5.60 -0.77 5.45
C VAL A 65 -4.53 -0.21 6.39
N LEU A 66 -3.47 0.36 5.84
CA LEU A 66 -2.41 0.99 6.61
C LEU A 66 -2.89 2.25 7.35
N ALA A 67 -3.68 3.10 6.69
CA ALA A 67 -4.27 4.29 7.30
C ALA A 67 -5.17 3.90 8.49
N ILE A 68 -6.00 2.86 8.33
CA ILE A 68 -6.83 2.32 9.41
C ILE A 68 -5.96 1.82 10.56
N ASN A 69 -4.89 1.09 10.25
CA ASN A 69 -3.96 0.57 11.27
C ASN A 69 -3.34 1.72 12.10
N ARG A 70 -3.00 2.85 11.46
CA ARG A 70 -2.52 4.05 12.17
C ARG A 70 -3.61 4.72 13.01
N CYS A 71 -4.82 4.86 12.49
CA CYS A 71 -5.94 5.42 13.24
C CYS A 71 -6.27 4.59 14.49
N ALA A 72 -6.20 3.27 14.41
CA ALA A 72 -6.41 2.38 15.54
C ALA A 72 -5.33 2.54 16.63
N GLU A 73 -4.06 2.67 16.22
CA GLU A 73 -2.95 2.97 17.15
C GLU A 73 -3.18 4.32 17.87
N LEU A 74 -3.59 5.38 17.16
CA LEU A 74 -3.91 6.67 17.77
C LEU A 74 -5.09 6.57 18.75
N TRP A 75 -6.17 5.89 18.36
CA TRP A 75 -7.36 5.74 19.20
C TRP A 75 -7.04 5.01 20.50
N SER A 76 -6.18 3.98 20.45
CA SER A 76 -5.75 3.24 21.64
C SER A 76 -5.02 4.14 22.64
N THR A 77 -4.23 5.09 22.14
CA THR A 77 -3.47 6.05 22.97
C THR A 77 -4.40 7.09 23.60
N VAL A 78 -5.35 7.63 22.83
CA VAL A 78 -6.35 8.59 23.34
C VAL A 78 -7.32 7.94 24.34
N LEU A 79 -7.70 6.69 24.08
CA LEU A 79 -8.58 5.94 24.98
C LEU A 79 -7.87 5.59 26.29
N ALA A 80 -6.60 5.18 26.23
CA ALA A 80 -5.79 4.95 27.44
C ALA A 80 -5.66 6.22 28.29
N ASP A 81 -5.41 7.38 27.66
CA ASP A 81 -5.27 8.65 28.38
C ASP A 81 -6.59 9.12 29.01
N LYS A 82 -7.73 8.94 28.32
CA LYS A 82 -9.07 9.23 28.86
C LYS A 82 -9.49 8.31 29.99
N TRP A 83 -9.12 7.03 29.95
CA TRP A 83 -9.49 6.05 30.97
C TRP A 83 -8.61 6.08 32.22
N PHE A 84 -7.32 6.42 32.08
CA PHE A 84 -6.37 6.45 33.21
C PHE A 84 -6.21 7.81 33.89
N ASN A 85 -7.03 8.81 33.54
CA ASN A 85 -7.03 10.16 34.14
C ASN A 85 -7.59 10.21 35.59
N GLY A 86 -7.48 9.10 36.33
CA GLY A 86 -8.03 8.89 37.67
C GLY A 86 -6.97 8.82 38.78
N ASN A 87 -5.94 7.99 38.68
CA ASN A 87 -4.80 8.01 39.60
C ASN A 87 -3.71 7.04 39.11
N HIS A 88 -2.47 7.53 39.00
CA HIS A 88 -1.25 6.79 38.63
C HIS A 88 -0.93 6.75 37.12
N LYS A 89 0.11 7.50 36.73
CA LYS A 89 0.72 7.48 35.39
C LYS A 89 1.69 6.29 35.31
N PRO A 90 1.43 5.25 34.51
CA PRO A 90 2.51 4.46 33.96
C PRO A 90 3.13 5.24 32.80
N ASP A 91 4.44 5.41 32.88
CA ASP A 91 5.37 5.83 31.84
C ASP A 91 5.17 5.01 30.55
N VAL A 92 4.32 5.53 29.65
CA VAL A 92 4.18 5.04 28.27
C VAL A 92 5.36 5.51 27.40
N HIS A 93 6.56 5.16 27.83
CA HIS A 93 7.76 5.28 27.03
C HIS A 93 7.87 4.03 26.15
N GLY A 94 7.50 4.13 24.86
CA GLY A 94 7.90 3.07 23.93
C GLY A 94 7.12 2.84 22.65
N TYR A 95 6.80 3.87 21.85
CA TYR A 95 6.41 3.66 20.44
C TYR A 95 6.95 4.78 19.54
N GLY A 96 8.25 4.69 19.25
CA GLY A 96 8.79 5.06 17.93
C GLY A 96 8.68 3.89 16.96
#